data_AF-A0A149V847-F1
#
_entry.id   AF-A0A149V847-F1
#
_cell.length_a   1.000
_cell.length_b   1.000
_cell.length_c   1.000
_cell.angle_alpha   90.00
_cell.angle_beta   90.00
_cell.angle_gamma   90.00
#
_symmetry.space_group_name_H-M   'P 1'
#
loop_
_entity.id
_entity.type
_entity.pdbx_description
1 polymer ?
#
loop_
_entity_poly.entity_id
_entity_poly.type
_entity_poly.pdbx_seq_one_letter_code
_entity_poly.pdbx_strand_id
1 'polypeptide(L)'
;MKTAYPDRYYAAYDTTAPQPTPVTGWYDTGTMSSLAAVPPATSLVPVSPEDWANTTTFRLPSGRGVLNGKIIDYTAPVQPEPLATQAQTALAAARQIVWGNYGALNEPTPEAWVTYLKALRAIAEGEDATSTTLPEAPA
;
A
#
# COMPACT_ATOMS: atom_id res chain seq x y z
N MET A 1 -26.51 -27.85 9.78
CA MET A 1 -25.30 -27.47 9.03
C MET A 1 -24.25 -26.99 10.02
N LYS A 2 -23.36 -27.88 10.45
CA LYS A 2 -22.28 -27.55 11.42
C LYS A 2 -20.94 -28.18 11.00
N THR A 3 -20.85 -28.65 9.76
CA THR A 3 -19.75 -29.51 9.29
C THR A 3 -18.70 -28.73 8.50
N ALA A 4 -19.04 -27.58 7.92
CA ALA A 4 -18.12 -26.80 7.08
C ALA A 4 -17.28 -25.77 7.87
N TYR A 5 -17.75 -25.36 9.05
CA TYR A 5 -17.09 -24.41 9.94
C TYR A 5 -17.04 -25.04 11.34
N PRO A 6 -15.94 -25.71 11.72
CA PRO A 6 -15.82 -26.41 13.00
C PRO A 6 -15.83 -25.44 14.19
N ASP A 7 -15.21 -24.27 14.04
CA ASP A 7 -15.23 -23.16 14.99
C ASP A 7 -16.36 -22.18 14.69
N ARG A 8 -16.66 -21.30 15.65
CA ARG A 8 -17.69 -20.25 15.54
C ARG A 8 -17.13 -18.93 15.01
N TYR A 9 -15.90 -18.60 15.40
CA TYR A 9 -15.31 -17.30 15.17
C TYR A 9 -14.11 -17.42 14.25
N TYR A 10 -14.03 -16.53 13.26
CA TYR A 10 -12.95 -16.56 12.28
C TYR A 10 -12.47 -15.16 11.91
N ALA A 11 -11.21 -15.08 11.53
CA ALA A 11 -10.62 -13.95 10.82
C ALA A 11 -10.33 -14.32 9.37
N ALA A 12 -10.67 -13.45 8.43
CA ALA A 12 -10.25 -13.54 7.04
C ALA A 12 -8.98 -12.74 6.79
N TYR A 13 -8.21 -13.19 5.80
CA TYR A 13 -6.99 -12.55 5.33
C TYR A 13 -6.78 -12.94 3.86
N ASP A 14 -5.90 -12.22 3.15
CA ASP A 14 -5.48 -12.64 1.82
C ASP A 14 -4.49 -13.81 1.93
N THR A 15 -4.89 -14.98 1.42
CA THR A 15 -4.09 -16.22 1.44
C THR A 15 -3.11 -16.31 0.28
N THR A 16 -3.24 -15.44 -0.72
CA THR A 16 -2.45 -15.44 -1.96
C THR A 16 -1.32 -14.42 -1.94
N ALA A 17 -1.45 -13.35 -1.14
CA ALA A 17 -0.43 -12.34 -0.97
C ALA A 17 0.70 -12.78 0.00
N PRO A 18 1.93 -12.24 -0.16
CA PRO A 18 3.01 -12.46 0.78
C PRO A 18 2.63 -12.03 2.19
N GLN A 19 2.89 -12.90 3.18
CA GLN A 19 2.56 -12.62 4.57
C GLN A 19 3.65 -11.79 5.28
N PRO A 20 3.29 -11.00 6.32
CA PRO A 20 1.94 -10.89 6.89
C PRO A 20 0.98 -10.09 6.01
N THR A 21 -0.29 -10.50 5.98
CA THR A 21 -1.37 -9.74 5.32
C THR A 21 -2.34 -9.20 6.36
N PRO A 22 -3.02 -8.06 6.12
CA PRO A 22 -3.98 -7.52 7.07
C PRO A 22 -5.15 -8.48 7.27
N VAL A 23 -5.73 -8.48 8.47
CA VAL A 23 -7.06 -9.08 8.67
C VAL A 23 -8.07 -8.26 7.88
N THR A 24 -8.80 -8.92 6.97
CA THR A 24 -9.75 -8.27 6.06
C THR A 24 -11.19 -8.38 6.55
N GLY A 25 -11.47 -9.25 7.51
CA GLY A 25 -12.81 -9.40 8.07
C GLY A 25 -12.86 -10.33 9.28
N TRP A 26 -13.93 -10.18 10.06
CA TRP A 26 -14.24 -10.98 11.24
C TRP A 26 -15.62 -11.61 11.08
N TYR A 27 -15.74 -12.92 11.31
CA TYR A 27 -16.98 -13.67 11.08
C TYR A 27 -17.40 -14.44 12.34
N ASP A 28 -18.64 -14.22 12.79
CA ASP A 28 -19.35 -15.11 13.73
C ASP A 28 -20.31 -15.99 12.94
N THR A 29 -19.85 -17.19 12.57
CA THR A 29 -20.62 -18.13 11.76
C THR A 29 -21.78 -18.76 12.54
N GLY A 30 -21.79 -18.64 13.87
CA GLY A 30 -22.83 -19.19 14.74
C GLY A 30 -24.09 -18.34 14.83
N THR A 31 -24.01 -17.05 14.47
CA THR A 31 -25.16 -16.12 14.48
C THR A 31 -25.66 -15.76 13.08
N MET A 32 -24.94 -16.14 12.05
CA MET A 32 -25.30 -15.89 10.67
C MET A 32 -26.48 -16.77 10.22
N SER A 33 -27.48 -16.15 9.61
CA SER A 33 -28.61 -16.85 8.97
C SER A 33 -28.21 -17.55 7.67
N SER A 34 -27.10 -17.14 7.05
CA SER A 34 -26.51 -17.75 5.86
C SER A 34 -25.00 -17.60 5.87
N LEU A 35 -24.29 -18.64 5.43
CA LEU A 35 -22.83 -18.68 5.31
C LEU A 35 -22.36 -18.57 3.85
N ALA A 36 -23.24 -18.26 2.90
CA ALA A 36 -22.93 -18.24 1.48
C ALA A 36 -21.87 -17.19 1.09
N ALA A 37 -21.77 -16.11 1.87
CA ALA A 37 -20.79 -15.04 1.68
C ALA A 37 -19.54 -15.18 2.58
N VAL A 38 -19.51 -16.23 3.42
CA VAL A 38 -18.34 -16.50 4.27
C VAL A 38 -17.34 -17.33 3.45
N PRO A 39 -16.06 -16.93 3.38
CA PRO A 39 -15.05 -17.73 2.72
C PRO A 39 -14.92 -19.13 3.35
N PRO A 40 -14.50 -20.16 2.60
CA PRO A 40 -14.30 -21.50 3.15
C PRO A 40 -13.44 -21.48 4.41
N ALA A 41 -13.77 -22.28 5.42
CA ALA A 41 -13.05 -22.31 6.70
C ALA A 41 -11.53 -22.57 6.55
N THR A 42 -11.12 -23.31 5.52
CA THR A 42 -9.71 -23.56 5.18
C THR A 42 -8.93 -22.31 4.76
N SER A 43 -9.63 -21.24 4.39
CA SER A 43 -9.06 -19.93 4.02
C SER A 43 -9.19 -18.90 5.15
N LEU A 44 -9.60 -19.34 6.33
CA LEU A 44 -9.82 -18.49 7.51
C LEU A 44 -8.95 -18.95 8.68
N VAL A 45 -8.71 -18.04 9.62
CA VAL A 45 -8.04 -18.35 10.89
C VAL A 45 -9.11 -18.49 11.98
N PRO A 46 -9.22 -19.63 12.69
CA PRO A 46 -10.13 -19.77 13.81
C PRO A 46 -9.71 -18.88 14.98
N VAL A 47 -10.70 -18.32 15.67
CA VAL A 47 -10.51 -17.38 16.79
C VAL A 47 -11.17 -17.96 18.03
N SER A 48 -10.48 -17.89 19.18
CA SER A 48 -11.04 -18.33 20.46
C SER A 48 -12.20 -17.41 20.88
N PRO A 49 -13.19 -17.90 21.66
CA PRO A 49 -14.23 -17.05 22.22
C PRO A 49 -13.69 -15.87 23.04
N GLU A 50 -12.58 -16.08 23.76
CA GLU A 50 -11.92 -15.08 24.58
C GLU A 50 -11.33 -13.96 23.72
N ASP A 51 -10.59 -14.31 22.68
CA ASP A 51 -10.00 -13.36 21.74
C ASP A 51 -11.09 -12.63 20.92
N TRP A 52 -12.17 -13.34 20.58
CA TRP A 52 -13.32 -12.74 19.90
C TRP A 52 -14.01 -11.67 20.73
N ALA A 53 -14.12 -11.88 22.05
CA ALA A 53 -14.70 -10.92 22.98
C ALA A 53 -13.78 -9.69 23.22
N ASN A 54 -12.48 -9.82 22.95
CA ASN A 54 -11.50 -8.76 23.15
C ASN A 54 -11.51 -7.75 21.99
N THR A 55 -12.44 -6.80 22.02
CA THR A 55 -12.58 -5.75 20.99
C THR A 55 -11.66 -4.54 21.16
N THR A 56 -10.84 -4.53 22.22
CA THR A 56 -9.98 -3.37 22.56
C THR A 56 -8.53 -3.59 22.20
N THR A 57 -8.07 -4.85 22.09
CA THR A 57 -6.68 -5.16 21.76
C THR A 57 -6.53 -6.27 20.73
N PHE A 58 -7.52 -7.15 20.57
CA PHE A 58 -7.41 -8.28 19.63
C PHE A 58 -8.29 -8.12 18.39
N ARG A 59 -9.61 -8.08 18.54
CA ARG A 59 -10.59 -7.97 17.45
C ARG A 59 -10.80 -6.51 17.06
N LEU A 60 -9.73 -5.91 16.53
CA LEU A 60 -9.69 -4.52 16.12
C LEU A 60 -10.17 -4.35 14.66
N PRO A 61 -10.69 -3.16 14.30
CA PRO A 61 -11.04 -2.84 12.91
C PRO A 61 -9.80 -2.69 12.01
N SER A 62 -8.62 -2.44 12.58
CA SER A 62 -7.34 -2.31 11.88
C SER A 62 -6.17 -2.65 12.80
N GLY A 63 -4.96 -2.74 12.26
CA GLY A 63 -3.73 -2.98 13.05
C GLY A 63 -3.47 -4.46 13.38
N ARG A 64 -4.27 -5.37 12.83
CA ARG A 64 -4.11 -6.83 12.99
C ARG A 64 -3.87 -7.48 11.63
N GLY A 65 -3.04 -8.50 11.62
CA GLY A 65 -2.68 -9.24 10.42
C GLY A 65 -2.48 -10.72 10.71
N VAL A 66 -2.35 -11.51 9.65
CA VAL A 66 -2.14 -12.95 9.75
C VAL A 66 -0.73 -13.29 9.25
N LEU A 67 0.01 -14.02 10.08
CA LEU A 67 1.31 -14.60 9.77
C LEU A 67 1.33 -16.07 10.17
N ASN A 68 1.55 -16.95 9.21
CA ASN A 68 1.56 -18.41 9.35
C ASN A 68 0.34 -18.95 10.11
N GLY A 69 -0.85 -18.43 9.76
CA GLY A 69 -2.12 -18.81 10.39
C GLY A 69 -2.34 -18.27 11.80
N LYS A 70 -1.50 -17.35 12.28
CA LYS A 70 -1.65 -16.68 13.58
C LYS A 70 -1.98 -15.21 13.41
N ILE A 71 -2.87 -14.69 14.24
CA ILE A 71 -3.20 -13.27 14.27
C ILE A 71 -2.15 -12.54 15.11
N ILE A 72 -1.51 -11.55 14.50
CA ILE A 72 -0.44 -10.73 15.08
C ILE A 72 -0.76 -9.24 14.97
N ASP A 73 0.02 -8.41 15.64
CA ASP A 73 0.04 -6.97 15.34
C ASP A 73 0.58 -6.75 13.94
N TYR A 74 -0.06 -5.83 13.21
CA TYR A 74 0.26 -5.56 11.83
C TYR A 74 0.36 -4.06 11.60
N THR A 75 1.51 -3.65 11.07
CA THR A 75 1.72 -2.34 10.50
C THR A 75 1.85 -2.51 8.99
N ALA A 76 0.97 -1.85 8.24
CA ALA A 76 1.03 -1.92 6.78
C ALA A 76 2.38 -1.40 6.28
N PRO A 77 3.01 -2.07 5.30
CA PRO A 77 4.22 -1.54 4.70
C PRO A 77 3.92 -0.19 4.05
N VAL A 78 4.72 0.81 4.39
CA VAL A 78 4.67 2.13 3.75
C VAL A 78 4.91 1.90 2.27
N GLN A 79 3.91 2.21 1.44
CA GLN A 79 4.09 2.14 0.00
C GLN A 79 5.10 3.22 -0.41
N PRO A 80 6.11 2.90 -1.23
CA PRO A 80 7.03 3.91 -1.74
C PRO A 80 6.22 4.97 -2.50
N GLU A 81 6.62 6.23 -2.36
CA GLU A 81 5.99 7.33 -3.09
C GLU A 81 6.01 7.04 -4.60
N PRO A 82 4.90 7.21 -5.33
CA PRO A 82 4.88 6.99 -6.77
C PRO A 82 5.94 7.82 -7.50
N LEU A 83 6.65 7.21 -8.46
CA LEU A 83 7.72 7.89 -9.20
C LEU A 83 7.25 9.20 -9.87
N ALA A 84 5.99 9.23 -10.32
CA ALA A 84 5.38 10.45 -10.86
C ALA A 84 5.29 11.58 -9.82
N THR A 85 4.92 11.28 -8.57
CA THR A 85 4.87 12.28 -7.49
C THR A 85 6.27 12.77 -7.13
N GLN A 86 7.25 11.86 -7.07
CA GLN A 86 8.65 12.24 -6.88
C GLN A 86 9.14 13.17 -8.02
N ALA A 87 8.77 12.87 -9.27
CA ALA A 87 9.14 13.66 -10.44
C ALA A 87 8.47 15.05 -10.44
N GLN A 88 7.22 15.18 -9.98
CA GLN A 88 6.55 16.47 -9.82
C GLN A 88 7.29 17.36 -8.83
N THR A 89 7.67 16.82 -7.68
CA THR A 89 8.45 17.52 -6.65
C THR A 89 9.82 17.94 -7.20
N ALA A 90 10.54 17.03 -7.85
CA ALA A 90 11.84 17.31 -8.45
C ALA A 90 11.75 18.35 -9.57
N LEU A 91 10.71 18.30 -10.41
CA LEU A 91 10.48 19.26 -11.49
C LEU A 91 10.22 20.67 -10.95
N ALA A 92 9.44 20.81 -9.87
CA ALA A 92 9.21 22.09 -9.23
C ALA A 92 10.52 22.70 -8.70
N ALA A 93 11.34 21.89 -8.00
CA ALA A 93 12.64 22.32 -7.49
C ALA A 93 13.61 22.68 -8.64
N ALA A 94 13.70 21.85 -9.67
CA ALA A 94 14.57 22.08 -10.82
C ALA A 94 14.22 23.36 -11.59
N ARG A 95 12.94 23.68 -11.74
CA ARG A 95 12.49 24.94 -12.35
C ARG A 95 12.93 26.16 -11.55
N GLN A 96 12.90 26.09 -10.22
CA GLN A 96 13.40 27.17 -9.36
C GLN A 96 14.91 27.37 -9.52
N ILE A 97 15.69 26.29 -9.58
CA ILE A 97 17.14 26.33 -9.81
C ILE A 97 17.45 26.96 -11.18
N VAL A 98 16.80 26.47 -12.24
CA VAL A 98 17.02 26.97 -13.61
C VAL A 98 16.64 28.43 -13.75
N TRP A 99 15.52 28.84 -13.13
CA TRP A 99 15.14 30.24 -13.11
C TRP A 99 16.16 31.11 -12.37
N GLY A 100 16.60 30.70 -11.17
CA GLY A 100 17.54 31.46 -10.36
C GLY A 100 18.92 31.61 -11.01
N ASN A 101 19.42 30.55 -11.63
CA ASN A 101 20.79 30.51 -12.17
C ASN A 101 20.89 31.01 -13.62
N TYR A 102 19.82 30.92 -14.42
CA TYR A 102 19.87 31.28 -15.84
C TYR A 102 18.77 32.27 -16.22
N GLY A 103 17.51 31.93 -15.95
CA GLY A 103 16.35 32.71 -16.41
C GLY A 103 16.36 34.16 -15.89
N ALA A 104 16.64 34.36 -14.61
CA ALA A 104 16.70 35.67 -13.98
C ALA A 104 17.89 36.54 -14.46
N LEU A 105 18.94 35.90 -14.98
CA LEU A 105 20.13 36.55 -15.53
C LEU A 105 20.01 36.80 -17.04
N ASN A 106 18.89 36.38 -17.66
CA ASN A 106 18.71 36.37 -19.11
C ASN A 106 19.79 35.55 -19.85
N GLU A 107 20.30 34.52 -19.19
CA GLU A 107 21.25 33.56 -19.76
C GLU A 107 20.52 32.36 -20.36
N PRO A 108 21.04 31.75 -21.44
CA PRO A 108 20.44 30.55 -22.00
C PRO A 108 20.53 29.39 -21.00
N THR A 109 19.43 28.68 -20.81
CA THR A 109 19.43 27.45 -20.00
C THR A 109 20.26 26.36 -20.70
N PRO A 110 21.22 25.73 -20.02
CA PRO A 110 22.01 24.65 -20.60
C PRO A 110 21.15 23.48 -21.08
N GLU A 111 21.58 22.83 -22.17
CA GLU A 111 20.83 21.71 -22.78
C GLU A 111 20.63 20.53 -21.81
N ALA A 112 21.59 20.27 -20.93
CA ALA A 112 21.48 19.24 -19.90
C ALA A 112 20.29 19.51 -18.95
N TRP A 113 20.11 20.78 -18.54
CA TRP A 113 18.96 21.19 -17.72
C TRP A 113 17.65 21.09 -18.49
N VAL A 114 17.62 21.48 -19.78
CA VAL A 114 16.43 21.32 -20.63
C VAL A 114 16.05 19.85 -20.76
N THR A 115 17.01 18.96 -20.98
CA THR A 115 16.82 17.52 -21.10
C THR A 115 16.29 16.92 -19.81
N TYR A 116 16.91 17.27 -18.67
CA TYR A 116 16.47 16.85 -17.33
C TYR A 116 15.04 17.28 -17.03
N LEU A 117 14.70 18.56 -17.28
CA LEU A 117 13.34 19.08 -17.07
C LEU A 117 12.29 18.37 -17.93
N LYS A 118 12.62 18.03 -19.18
CA LYS A 118 11.71 17.26 -20.06
C LYS A 118 11.53 15.83 -19.56
N ALA A 119 12.60 15.17 -19.11
CA ALA A 119 12.54 13.82 -18.57
C ALA A 119 11.67 13.76 -17.29
N LEU A 120 11.87 14.69 -16.35
CA LEU A 120 11.02 14.78 -15.15
C LEU A 120 9.55 15.04 -15.50
N ARG A 121 9.28 15.90 -16.50
CA ARG A 121 7.90 16.14 -16.95
C ARG A 121 7.27 14.88 -17.52
N ALA A 122 7.98 14.16 -18.39
CA ALA A 122 7.47 12.92 -18.99
C ALA A 122 7.12 11.88 -17.91
N ILE A 123 7.94 11.74 -16.87
CA ILE A 123 7.66 10.84 -15.73
C ILE A 123 6.48 11.38 -14.89
N ALA A 124 6.45 12.68 -14.60
CA ALA A 124 5.42 13.33 -13.79
C ALA A 124 4.01 13.27 -14.42
N GLU A 125 3.94 13.31 -15.74
CA GLU A 125 2.69 13.25 -16.54
C GLU A 125 2.33 11.81 -16.95
N GLY A 126 3.17 10.82 -16.60
CA GLY A 126 2.96 9.42 -16.93
C GLY A 126 3.21 9.07 -18.40
N GLU A 127 3.82 9.97 -19.17
CA GLU A 127 4.25 9.70 -20.55
C GLU A 127 5.42 8.71 -20.59
N ASP A 128 6.28 8.70 -19.56
CA ASP A 128 7.33 7.70 -19.37
C ASP A 128 6.90 6.64 -18.34
N ALA A 129 6.46 5.50 -18.85
CA ALA A 129 6.11 4.32 -18.06
C ALA A 129 7.26 3.30 -17.92
N THR A 130 8.43 3.59 -18.50
CA THR A 130 9.58 2.68 -18.53
C THR A 130 10.60 2.98 -17.45
N SER A 131 10.69 4.24 -17.03
CA SER A 131 11.58 4.67 -15.95
C SER A 131 11.20 4.05 -14.61
N THR A 132 12.20 3.53 -13.91
CA THR A 132 12.06 2.96 -12.55
C THR A 132 12.64 3.86 -11.46
N THR A 133 13.39 4.89 -11.85
CA THR A 133 14.04 5.86 -10.95
C THR A 133 14.02 7.25 -11.59
N LEU A 134 14.21 8.30 -10.79
CA LEU A 134 14.35 9.65 -11.34
C LEU A 134 15.67 9.78 -12.10
N PRO A 135 15.73 10.62 -13.16
CA PRO A 135 16.98 11.00 -13.78
C PRO A 135 17.87 11.77 -12.79
N GLU A 136 19.18 11.71 -12.99
CA GLU A 136 20.13 12.47 -12.17
C GLU A 136 20.11 13.95 -12.57
N ALA A 137 20.15 14.83 -11.57
CA ALA A 137 20.18 16.26 -11.81
C ALA A 137 21.55 16.69 -12.39
N PRO A 138 21.59 17.60 -13.37
CA PRO A 138 22.84 18.19 -13.84
C PRO A 138 23.56 18.97 -12.73
N ALA A 139 24.89 19.09 -12.87
CA ALA A 139 25.73 19.93 -12.00
C ALA A 139 25.50 21.43 -12.23
#